data_AF-A0AAW9NDY2-F1
#
_entry.id   AF-A0AAW9NDY2-F1
#
_cell.length_a   1.000
_cell.length_b   1.000
_cell.length_c   1.000
_cell.angle_alpha   90.00
_cell.angle_beta   90.00
_cell.angle_gamma   90.00
#
_symmetry.space_group_name_H-M   'P 1'
#
loop_
_entity.id
_entity.type
_entity.pdbx_description
1 polymer ?
#
loop_
_entity_poly.entity_id
_entity_poly.type
_entity_poly.pdbx_seq_one_letter_code
_entity_poly.pdbx_strand_id
1 'polypeptide(L)'
;MKDWEYNELFDAIQETYEELLDEDRGYRYAIAKLADEFDRLGKIEDVIVDTAIGEIAIGHEKVFVGRIEGITKRLSMFNPQEAEADLTLEEIQDLSKRINKVIEGLRNAEVDYNSSAE
;
A
#
# COMPACT_ATOMS: atom_id res chain seq x y z
N MET A 1 -0.65 -17.01 -3.69
CA MET A 1 0.59 -16.27 -3.37
C MET A 1 1.70 -17.25 -3.01
N LYS A 2 2.95 -16.94 -3.37
CA LYS A 2 4.05 -17.92 -3.28
C LYS A 2 4.68 -18.06 -1.90
N ASP A 3 4.91 -16.92 -1.25
CA ASP A 3 5.74 -16.83 -0.03
C ASP A 3 4.99 -16.19 1.14
N TRP A 4 3.73 -15.78 0.94
CA TRP A 4 2.92 -15.03 1.90
C TRP A 4 1.48 -15.52 1.91
N GLU A 5 0.82 -15.49 3.07
CA GLU A 5 -0.64 -15.48 3.16
C GLU A 5 -1.20 -14.04 3.08
N TYR A 6 -2.49 -13.91 2.70
CA TYR A 6 -3.13 -12.61 2.47
C TYR A 6 -3.02 -11.68 3.67
N ASN A 7 -3.43 -12.15 4.85
CA ASN A 7 -3.38 -11.35 6.07
C ASN A 7 -1.95 -11.20 6.59
N GLU A 8 -1.11 -12.22 6.45
CA GLU A 8 0.29 -12.20 6.88
C GLU A 8 1.06 -11.05 6.23
N LEU A 9 0.86 -10.81 4.93
CA LEU A 9 1.52 -9.71 4.24
C LEU A 9 1.04 -8.33 4.74
N PHE A 10 -0.24 -8.18 5.08
CA PHE A 10 -0.72 -6.94 5.69
C PHE A 10 -0.15 -6.71 7.09
N ASP A 11 -0.12 -7.76 7.90
CA ASP A 11 0.42 -7.72 9.26
C ASP A 11 1.92 -7.39 9.22
N ALA A 12 2.69 -8.04 8.35
CA ALA A 12 4.11 -7.77 8.18
C ALA A 12 4.40 -6.31 7.78
N ILE A 13 3.65 -5.75 6.83
CA ILE A 13 3.81 -4.35 6.42
C ILE A 13 3.51 -3.39 7.59
N GLN A 14 2.48 -3.68 8.38
CA GLN A 14 2.11 -2.85 9.52
C GLN A 14 3.15 -2.93 10.65
N GLU A 15 3.64 -4.12 10.96
CA GLU A 15 4.71 -4.33 11.96
C GLU A 15 5.99 -3.59 11.53
N THR A 16 6.44 -3.78 10.28
CA THR A 16 7.60 -3.06 9.74
C THR A 16 7.39 -1.55 9.74
N TYR A 17 6.17 -1.07 9.45
CA TYR A 17 5.86 0.36 9.51
C TYR A 17 6.05 0.93 10.91
N GLU A 18 5.55 0.24 11.94
CA GLU A 18 5.67 0.65 13.33
C GLU A 18 7.15 0.66 13.78
N GLU A 19 7.91 -0.36 13.41
CA GLU A 19 9.37 -0.41 13.67
C GLU A 19 10.12 0.75 12.99
N LEU A 20 9.74 1.11 11.76
CA LEU A 20 10.33 2.25 11.05
C LEU A 20 9.95 3.61 11.67
N LEU A 21 8.77 3.72 12.28
CA LEU A 21 8.38 4.93 13.03
C LEU A 21 9.22 5.11 14.30
N ASP A 22 9.63 4.01 14.94
CA ASP A 22 10.52 4.04 16.11
C ASP A 22 11.94 4.55 15.76
N GLU A 23 12.32 4.60 14.47
CA GLU A 23 13.57 5.23 14.02
C GLU A 23 13.56 6.77 14.09
N ASP A 24 12.40 7.40 14.35
CA ASP A 24 12.20 8.85 14.45
C ASP A 24 12.68 9.63 13.20
N ARG A 25 12.42 9.06 12.01
CA ARG A 25 12.80 9.64 10.70
C ARG A 25 11.64 10.21 9.89
N GLY A 26 10.43 10.17 10.45
CA GLY A 26 9.21 10.62 9.79
C GLY A 26 8.51 9.53 8.97
N TYR A 27 7.21 9.76 8.71
CA TYR A 27 6.36 8.77 8.06
C TYR A 27 6.67 8.61 6.56
N ARG A 28 7.22 9.61 5.85
CA ARG A 28 7.56 9.41 4.43
C ARG A 28 8.77 8.54 4.28
N TYR A 29 9.78 8.72 5.13
CA TYR A 29 10.88 7.78 5.23
C TYR A 29 10.36 6.35 5.45
N ALA A 30 9.48 6.14 6.44
CA ALA A 30 8.91 4.82 6.72
C ALA A 30 8.13 4.26 5.52
N ILE A 31 7.23 5.04 4.93
CA ILE A 31 6.49 4.65 3.72
C ILE A 31 7.42 4.34 2.55
N ALA A 32 8.48 5.12 2.33
CA ALA A 32 9.43 4.88 1.24
C ALA A 32 10.23 3.58 1.48
N LYS A 33 10.58 3.30 2.74
CA LYS A 33 11.26 2.06 3.13
C LYS A 33 10.37 0.83 2.94
N LEU A 34 9.10 0.89 3.31
CA LEU A 34 8.14 -0.18 3.00
C LEU A 34 8.06 -0.46 1.49
N ALA A 35 8.07 0.60 0.67
CA ALA A 35 8.06 0.44 -0.79
C ALA A 35 9.29 -0.30 -1.34
N ASP A 36 10.45 -0.08 -0.72
CA ASP A 36 11.73 -0.66 -1.12
C ASP A 36 11.86 -2.10 -0.62
N GLU A 37 11.43 -2.36 0.62
CA GLU A 37 11.53 -3.65 1.28
C GLU A 37 10.55 -4.69 0.72
N PHE A 38 9.33 -4.27 0.38
CA PHE A 38 8.29 -5.13 -0.19
C PHE A 38 8.14 -4.96 -1.72
N ASP A 39 9.22 -4.60 -2.43
CA ASP A 39 9.21 -4.47 -3.90
C ASP A 39 9.29 -5.83 -4.61
N ARG A 40 8.54 -6.00 -5.70
CA ARG A 40 8.60 -7.15 -6.64
C ARG A 40 8.36 -8.52 -6.00
N LEU A 41 7.41 -8.61 -5.08
CA LEU A 41 7.04 -9.88 -4.45
C LEU A 41 6.20 -10.76 -5.38
N GLY A 42 5.45 -10.13 -6.29
CA GLY A 42 4.57 -10.83 -7.21
C GLY A 42 3.43 -9.93 -7.65
N LYS A 43 2.67 -10.35 -8.66
CA LYS A 43 1.64 -9.48 -9.25
C LYS A 43 0.54 -9.13 -8.24
N ILE A 44 0.09 -10.10 -7.44
CA ILE A 44 -0.96 -9.91 -6.45
C ILE A 44 -0.39 -9.36 -5.15
N GLU A 45 0.77 -9.86 -4.75
CA GLU A 45 1.52 -9.37 -3.59
C GLU A 45 1.82 -7.87 -3.72
N ASP A 46 2.30 -7.40 -4.88
CA ASP A 46 2.57 -5.97 -5.11
C ASP A 46 1.30 -5.11 -5.02
N VAL A 47 0.12 -5.65 -5.38
CA VAL A 47 -1.16 -4.95 -5.24
C VAL A 47 -1.56 -4.85 -3.76
N ILE A 48 -1.34 -5.92 -2.99
CA ILE A 48 -1.56 -5.93 -1.55
C ILE A 48 -0.64 -4.92 -0.86
N VAL A 49 0.64 -4.89 -1.24
CA VAL A 49 1.63 -3.93 -0.73
C VAL A 49 1.20 -2.49 -0.98
N ASP A 50 0.86 -2.14 -2.22
CA ASP A 50 0.40 -0.78 -2.55
C ASP A 50 -0.93 -0.45 -1.86
N THR A 51 -1.79 -1.44 -1.60
CA THR A 51 -3.01 -1.26 -0.82
C THR A 51 -2.70 -0.94 0.64
N ALA A 52 -1.85 -1.73 1.31
CA ALA A 52 -1.48 -1.55 2.71
C ALA A 52 -0.83 -0.17 2.94
N ILE A 53 0.16 0.13 2.11
CA ILE A 53 0.86 1.41 2.13
C ILE A 53 -0.10 2.57 1.82
N GLY A 54 -1.04 2.38 0.88
CA GLY A 54 -2.06 3.36 0.57
C GLY A 54 -2.97 3.64 1.76
N GLU A 55 -3.34 2.63 2.53
CA GLU A 55 -4.13 2.78 3.75
C GLU A 55 -3.38 3.53 4.86
N ILE A 56 -2.09 3.27 5.01
CA ILE A 56 -1.21 4.04 5.90
C ILE A 56 -1.18 5.50 5.43
N ALA A 57 -0.89 5.73 4.14
CA ALA A 57 -0.72 7.06 3.56
C ALA A 57 -1.96 7.95 3.76
N ILE A 58 -3.17 7.45 3.50
CA ILE A 58 -4.42 8.23 3.68
C ILE A 58 -4.74 8.54 5.15
N GLY A 59 -4.03 7.93 6.10
CA GLY A 59 -4.12 8.26 7.52
C GLY A 59 -3.31 9.50 7.93
N HIS A 60 -2.42 10.00 7.06
CA HIS A 60 -1.60 11.18 7.33
C HIS A 60 -2.23 12.48 6.80
N GLU A 61 -1.82 13.62 7.37
CA GLU A 61 -2.34 14.95 7.01
C GLU A 61 -2.10 15.26 5.52
N LYS A 62 -0.92 14.90 5.00
CA LYS A 62 -0.55 15.12 3.60
C LYS A 62 0.12 13.89 3.02
N VAL A 63 -0.11 13.66 1.74
CA VAL A 63 0.48 12.53 1.01
C VAL A 63 1.35 13.05 -0.12
N PHE A 64 2.58 12.53 -0.21
CA PHE A 64 3.50 12.91 -1.26
C PHE A 64 2.97 12.54 -2.66
N VAL A 65 3.02 13.48 -3.60
CA VAL A 65 2.43 13.34 -4.95
C VAL A 65 2.92 12.10 -5.69
N GLY A 66 4.21 11.79 -5.62
CA GLY A 66 4.77 10.60 -6.28
C GLY A 66 4.19 9.30 -5.72
N ARG A 67 3.80 9.28 -4.45
CA ARG A 67 3.16 8.14 -3.80
C ARG A 67 1.71 7.97 -4.25
N ILE A 68 0.97 9.07 -4.35
CA ILE A 68 -0.39 9.09 -4.89
C ILE A 68 -0.40 8.52 -6.31
N GLU A 69 0.48 9.02 -7.19
CA GLU A 69 0.53 8.61 -8.59
C GLU A 69 0.89 7.13 -8.74
N GLY A 70 1.92 6.65 -8.03
CA GLY A 70 2.39 5.27 -8.08
C GLY A 70 1.32 4.27 -7.65
N ILE A 71 0.77 4.46 -6.44
CA ILE A 71 -0.25 3.57 -5.87
C ILE A 71 -1.51 3.60 -6.72
N THR A 72 -2.03 4.80 -7.03
CA THR A 72 -3.28 4.94 -7.81
C THR A 72 -3.16 4.25 -9.16
N LYS A 73 -2.01 4.37 -9.85
CA LYS A 73 -1.77 3.72 -11.13
C LYS A 73 -1.84 2.20 -11.02
N ARG A 74 -1.16 1.58 -10.06
CA ARG A 74 -1.16 0.11 -9.90
C ARG A 74 -2.54 -0.38 -9.49
N LEU A 75 -3.13 0.22 -8.47
CA LEU A 75 -4.42 -0.22 -7.94
C LEU A 75 -5.57 -0.06 -8.94
N SER A 76 -5.54 0.97 -9.79
CA SER A 76 -6.55 1.13 -10.85
C SER A 76 -6.48 0.06 -11.95
N MET A 77 -5.37 -0.69 -12.03
CA MET A 77 -5.20 -1.80 -12.98
C MET A 77 -5.58 -3.16 -12.36
N PHE A 78 -5.99 -3.19 -11.09
CA PHE A 78 -6.36 -4.44 -10.43
C PHE A 78 -7.57 -5.10 -11.11
N ASN A 79 -7.43 -6.38 -11.45
CA ASN A 79 -8.50 -7.21 -12.00
C ASN A 79 -8.77 -8.39 -11.04
N PRO A 80 -9.94 -8.44 -10.38
CA PRO A 80 -10.30 -9.53 -9.48
C PRO A 80 -10.17 -10.93 -10.08
N GLN A 81 -10.45 -11.09 -11.38
CA GLN A 81 -10.37 -12.40 -12.06
C GLN A 81 -8.93 -12.93 -12.12
N GLU A 82 -7.94 -12.04 -12.22
CA GLU A 82 -6.53 -12.44 -12.25
C GLU A 82 -6.02 -12.85 -10.87
N ALA A 83 -6.74 -12.47 -9.80
CA ALA A 83 -6.39 -12.79 -8.41
C ALA A 83 -6.97 -14.14 -7.94
N GLU A 84 -7.91 -14.74 -8.68
CA GLU A 84 -8.55 -16.03 -8.33
C GLU A 84 -7.55 -17.20 -8.25
N ALA A 85 -6.39 -17.08 -8.89
CA ALA A 85 -5.32 -18.08 -8.81
C ALA A 85 -4.54 -18.01 -7.48
N ASP A 86 -4.59 -16.87 -6.79
CA ASP A 86 -3.74 -16.57 -5.64
C ASP A 86 -4.50 -16.31 -4.35
N LEU A 87 -5.78 -15.91 -4.46
CA LEU A 87 -6.64 -15.49 -3.35
C LEU A 87 -7.99 -16.21 -3.41
N THR A 88 -8.59 -16.40 -2.23
CA THR A 88 -9.98 -16.84 -2.09
C THR A 88 -10.96 -15.73 -2.49
N LEU A 89 -12.22 -16.11 -2.75
CA LEU A 89 -13.27 -15.14 -3.07
C LEU A 89 -13.47 -14.09 -1.96
N GLU A 90 -13.36 -14.48 -0.69
CA GLU A 90 -13.50 -13.58 0.44
C GLU A 90 -12.36 -12.55 0.48
N GLU A 91 -11.12 -12.99 0.29
CA GLU A 91 -9.93 -12.12 0.24
C GLU A 91 -9.98 -11.17 -0.96
N ILE A 92 -10.46 -11.63 -2.12
CA ILE A 92 -10.63 -10.77 -3.31
C ILE A 92 -11.66 -9.68 -3.04
N GLN A 93 -12.78 -10.01 -2.38
CA GLN A 93 -13.82 -9.04 -2.03
C GLN A 93 -13.30 -8.01 -1.02
N ASP A 94 -12.56 -8.46 -0.01
CA ASP A 94 -11.92 -7.58 0.96
C ASP A 94 -10.88 -6.66 0.30
N LEU A 95 -9.97 -7.22 -0.48
CA LEU A 95 -8.93 -6.47 -1.20
C LEU A 95 -9.55 -5.42 -2.12
N SER A 96 -10.60 -5.79 -2.89
CA SER A 96 -11.31 -4.86 -3.77
C SER A 96 -11.91 -3.68 -2.99
N LYS A 97 -12.48 -3.94 -1.81
CA LYS A 97 -13.04 -2.90 -0.94
C LYS A 97 -11.95 -1.97 -0.40
N ARG A 98 -10.81 -2.52 0.02
CA ARG A 98 -9.65 -1.75 0.51
C ARG A 98 -9.03 -0.91 -0.60
N ILE A 99 -8.85 -1.46 -1.79
CA ILE A 99 -8.39 -0.74 -2.99
C ILE A 99 -9.27 0.49 -3.27
N ASN A 100 -10.59 0.31 -3.29
CA ASN A 100 -11.51 1.43 -3.54
C ASN A 100 -11.38 2.51 -2.47
N LYS A 101 -11.30 2.12 -1.19
CA LYS A 101 -11.06 3.05 -0.07
C LYS A 101 -9.75 3.83 -0.25
N VAL A 102 -8.67 3.17 -0.65
CA VAL A 102 -7.37 3.81 -0.90
C VAL A 102 -7.46 4.79 -2.07
N ILE A 103 -8.00 4.38 -3.21
CA ILE A 103 -8.12 5.26 -4.38
C ILE A 103 -8.97 6.50 -4.06
N GLU A 104 -10.10 6.32 -3.37
CA GLU A 104 -10.94 7.46 -2.97
C GLU A 104 -10.27 8.35 -1.92
N GLY A 105 -9.57 7.75 -0.96
CA GLY A 105 -8.82 8.47 0.07
C GLY A 105 -7.69 9.31 -0.54
N LEU A 106 -6.87 8.72 -1.41
CA LEU A 106 -5.77 9.42 -2.09
C LEU A 106 -6.27 10.54 -3.00
N ARG A 107 -7.44 10.37 -3.64
CA ARG A 107 -8.06 11.43 -4.46
C ARG A 107 -8.43 12.67 -3.64
N ASN A 108 -8.79 12.48 -2.37
CA ASN A 108 -9.25 13.55 -1.49
C ASN A 108 -8.17 14.05 -0.50
N ALA A 109 -7.02 13.39 -0.45
CA ALA A 109 -5.93 13.75 0.46
C ALA A 109 -5.30 15.11 0.09
N GLU A 110 -4.82 15.83 1.09
CA GLU A 110 -3.98 17.00 0.84
C GLU A 110 -2.65 16.55 0.22
N VAL A 111 -2.27 17.17 -0.89
CA VAL A 111 -1.09 16.74 -1.66
C VAL A 111 0.14 17.49 -1.19
N ASP A 112 1.21 16.74 -0.92
CA ASP A 112 2.53 17.29 -0.69
C ASP A 112 3.43 17.18 -1.93
N TYR A 113 4.02 18.31 -2.33
CA TYR A 113 4.89 18.43 -3.50
C TYR A 113 6.37 18.53 -3.14
N ASN A 114 6.72 18.63 -1.86
CA ASN A 114 8.08 18.74 -1.38
C ASN A 114 8.75 17.36 -1.33
N SER A 115 9.57 17.07 -2.33
CA SER A 115 10.36 15.84 -2.42
C SER A 115 11.47 15.71 -1.36
N SER A 116 11.70 16.74 -0.55
CA SER A 116 12.73 16.78 0.49
C SER A 116 12.17 16.87 1.91
N ALA A 117 10.86 16.72 2.09
CA ALA A 117 10.25 16.62 3.41
C ALA A 117 10.38 15.18 3.98
N GLU A 118 10.36 15.09 5.31
CA GLU A 118 10.64 13.91 6.13
C GLU A 118 9.71 12.72 5.90
#